data_AF-A0A2V5U7N7-F1
#
_entry.id   AF-A0A2V5U7N7-F1
#
_cell.length_a   1.000
_cell.length_b   1.000
_cell.length_c   1.000
_cell.angle_alpha   90.00
_cell.angle_beta   90.00
_cell.angle_gamma   90.00
#
_symmetry.space_group_name_H-M   'P 1'
#
loop_
_entity.id
_entity.type
_entity.pdbx_description
1 polymer ?
#
loop_
_entity_poly.entity_id
_entity_poly.type
_entity_poly.pdbx_seq_one_letter_code
_entity_poly.pdbx_strand_id
1 'polypeptide(L)'
;MRVWVATASATSSKAGRWIFDNKVIGSTLKRSPKLRKIIIEKHLHEVVVQIPTGPMAKSLITMPQGRVIPFIRRLTKGFLYTYYPDYDYFQDNFNVVYRLPNTEVVNTVLRLARSLRRGPSDNEVFRIWHGITADTRNSGAWIFLFYDTVCFVCFHGKAGDFTKQELEEGYVEESGLPPNL
;
A
#
# COMPACT_ATOMS: atom_id res chain seq x y z
N MET A 1 8.55 10.82 -12.07
CA MET A 1 7.15 10.33 -11.99
C MET A 1 7.23 9.00 -11.28
N ARG A 2 6.83 8.98 -10.01
CA ARG A 2 7.01 7.83 -9.11
C ARG A 2 6.00 6.78 -9.51
N VAL A 3 6.42 5.82 -10.32
CA VAL A 3 5.53 4.80 -10.86
C VAL A 3 5.48 3.63 -9.89
N TRP A 4 4.38 3.61 -9.18
CA TRP A 4 3.96 2.62 -8.21
C TRP A 4 3.15 1.57 -8.96
N VAL A 5 3.71 0.40 -9.24
CA VAL A 5 2.96 -0.65 -9.93
C VAL A 5 2.88 -1.85 -9.03
N ALA A 6 1.79 -1.92 -8.28
CA ALA A 6 1.24 -3.19 -7.90
C ALA A 6 -0.04 -3.37 -8.67
N THR A 7 0.05 -3.97 -9.85
CA THR A 7 -1.08 -4.38 -10.72
C THR A 7 -0.54 -4.59 -12.14
N ALA A 8 -0.40 -5.82 -12.61
CA ALA A 8 -0.32 -6.06 -14.06
C ALA A 8 -1.49 -6.87 -14.61
N SER A 9 -2.13 -7.70 -13.77
CA SER A 9 -3.36 -8.43 -14.11
C SER A 9 -4.39 -8.45 -12.98
N ALA A 10 -4.05 -7.82 -11.85
CA ALA A 10 -4.86 -7.84 -10.64
C ALA A 10 -5.95 -6.77 -10.63
N THR A 11 -5.89 -5.70 -11.46
CA THR A 11 -6.80 -4.55 -11.41
C THR A 11 -8.25 -5.01 -11.39
N SER A 12 -8.90 -4.86 -10.23
CA SER A 12 -10.29 -5.24 -10.02
C SER A 12 -11.24 -4.09 -10.35
N SER A 13 -10.78 -2.83 -10.30
CA SER A 13 -11.59 -1.67 -10.65
C SER A 13 -11.38 -1.16 -12.08
N LYS A 14 -12.44 -0.57 -12.67
CA LYS A 14 -12.39 -0.02 -14.04
C LYS A 14 -11.40 1.14 -14.14
N ALA A 15 -11.40 2.02 -13.14
CA ALA A 15 -10.46 3.12 -13.05
C ALA A 15 -9.01 2.63 -12.95
N GLY A 16 -8.75 1.61 -12.13
CA GLY A 16 -7.43 0.98 -12.00
C GLY A 16 -6.93 0.41 -13.32
N ARG A 17 -7.79 -0.33 -14.04
CA ARG A 17 -7.46 -0.88 -15.36
C ARG A 17 -7.13 0.22 -16.37
N TRP A 18 -7.93 1.28 -16.43
CA TRP A 18 -7.65 2.41 -17.32
C TRP A 18 -6.31 3.08 -17.02
N ILE A 19 -6.00 3.32 -15.73
CA ILE A 19 -4.71 3.92 -15.31
C ILE A 19 -3.55 3.00 -15.69
N PHE A 20 -3.68 1.69 -15.49
CA PHE A 20 -2.64 0.74 -15.87
C PHE A 20 -2.36 0.79 -17.38
N ASP A 21 -3.40 0.66 -18.20
CA ASP A 21 -3.26 0.60 -19.65
C ASP A 21 -2.71 1.92 -20.22
N ASN A 22 -3.23 3.07 -19.75
CA ASN A 22 -2.94 4.37 -20.37
C ASN A 22 -1.77 5.12 -19.74
N LYS A 23 -1.55 4.99 -18.42
CA LYS A 23 -0.52 5.76 -17.69
C LYS A 23 0.71 4.91 -17.36
N VAL A 24 0.52 3.64 -17.01
CA VAL A 24 1.65 2.74 -16.71
C VAL A 24 2.23 2.18 -17.99
N ILE A 25 1.47 1.35 -18.73
CA ILE A 25 1.94 0.67 -19.94
C ILE A 25 2.10 1.66 -21.10
N GLY A 26 1.03 2.39 -21.43
CA GLY A 26 0.98 3.30 -22.57
C GLY A 26 1.86 4.54 -22.48
N SER A 27 2.35 4.88 -21.28
CA SER A 27 3.18 6.07 -21.07
C SER A 27 4.49 5.73 -20.36
N THR A 28 4.46 5.35 -19.09
CA THR A 28 5.70 5.22 -18.29
C THR A 28 6.64 4.15 -18.83
N LEU A 29 6.16 2.91 -18.98
CA LEU A 29 7.00 1.80 -19.40
C LEU A 29 7.37 1.91 -20.87
N LYS A 30 6.50 2.51 -21.69
CA LYS A 30 6.81 2.86 -23.08
C LYS A 30 7.96 3.86 -23.17
N ARG A 31 8.03 4.86 -22.29
CA ARG A 31 9.05 5.91 -22.29
C ARG A 31 10.37 5.50 -21.62
N SER A 32 10.37 4.44 -20.80
CA SER A 32 11.58 4.01 -20.07
C SER A 32 11.82 2.50 -20.20
N PRO A 33 12.57 2.08 -21.24
CA PRO A 33 12.95 0.68 -21.43
C PRO A 33 13.74 0.10 -20.24
N LYS A 34 14.59 0.91 -19.59
CA LYS A 34 15.34 0.51 -18.39
C LYS A 34 14.42 0.17 -17.22
N LEU A 35 13.41 1.00 -16.97
CA LEU A 35 12.41 0.73 -15.93
C LEU A 35 11.60 -0.52 -16.24
N ARG A 36 11.19 -0.69 -17.50
CA ARG A 36 10.48 -1.90 -17.95
C ARG A 36 11.29 -3.16 -17.68
N LYS A 37 12.59 -3.15 -17.96
CA LYS A 37 13.49 -4.27 -17.71
C LYS A 37 13.56 -4.60 -16.20
N ILE A 38 13.79 -3.60 -15.36
CA ILE A 38 13.85 -3.78 -13.89
C ILE A 38 12.55 -4.35 -13.35
N ILE A 39 11.40 -3.85 -13.81
CA ILE A 39 10.09 -4.36 -13.39
C ILE A 39 9.93 -5.82 -13.75
N ILE A 40 10.25 -6.20 -15.00
CA ILE A 40 10.14 -7.59 -15.46
C ILE A 40 11.07 -8.51 -14.64
N GLU A 41 12.29 -8.07 -14.36
CA GLU A 41 13.31 -8.91 -13.71
C GLU A 41 13.14 -9.03 -12.19
N LYS A 42 12.72 -7.95 -11.52
CA LYS A 42 12.76 -7.88 -10.04
C LYS A 42 11.39 -7.79 -9.38
N HIS A 43 10.37 -7.34 -10.11
CA HIS A 43 9.09 -6.98 -9.50
C HIS A 43 7.89 -7.69 -10.11
N LEU A 44 8.02 -8.32 -11.28
CA LEU A 44 6.95 -9.09 -11.89
C LEU A 44 6.95 -10.50 -11.31
N HIS A 45 5.88 -10.84 -10.60
CA HIS A 45 5.66 -12.15 -9.99
C HIS A 45 4.39 -12.77 -10.55
N GLU A 46 4.37 -14.08 -10.68
CA GLU A 46 3.13 -14.83 -10.88
C GLU A 46 2.57 -15.24 -9.53
N VAL A 47 1.30 -14.95 -9.30
CA VAL A 47 0.57 -15.32 -8.08
C VAL A 47 -0.69 -16.08 -8.48
N VAL A 48 -1.01 -17.14 -7.75
CA VAL A 48 -2.28 -17.86 -7.93
C VAL A 48 -3.31 -17.21 -7.02
N VAL A 49 -4.33 -16.61 -7.64
CA VAL A 49 -5.43 -15.97 -6.91
C VAL A 49 -6.63 -16.92 -6.93
N GLN A 50 -7.19 -17.18 -5.75
CA GLN A 50 -8.45 -17.89 -5.63
C GLN A 50 -9.59 -16.95 -6.03
N ILE A 51 -10.30 -17.27 -7.10
CA ILE A 51 -11.53 -16.57 -7.53
C ILE A 51 -12.72 -17.54 -7.50
N PRO A 52 -13.98 -17.06 -7.49
CA PRO A 52 -15.15 -17.93 -7.38
C PRO A 52 -15.24 -19.04 -8.44
N THR A 53 -14.60 -18.84 -9.59
CA THR A 53 -14.55 -19.80 -10.71
C THR A 53 -13.36 -20.78 -10.63
N GLY A 54 -12.58 -20.75 -9.55
CA GLY A 54 -11.39 -21.58 -9.34
C GLY A 54 -10.09 -20.78 -9.25
N PRO A 55 -8.96 -21.42 -8.89
CA PRO A 55 -7.66 -20.75 -8.86
C PRO A 55 -7.23 -20.27 -10.24
N MET A 56 -6.74 -19.03 -10.34
CA MET A 56 -6.25 -18.46 -11.60
C MET A 56 -4.88 -17.81 -11.39
N ALA A 57 -3.93 -18.14 -12.26
CA ALA A 57 -2.63 -17.49 -12.29
C ALA A 57 -2.77 -16.04 -12.79
N LYS A 58 -2.18 -15.11 -12.03
CA LYS A 58 -2.20 -13.69 -12.30
C LYS A 58 -0.79 -13.12 -12.14
N SER A 59 -0.38 -12.27 -13.07
CA SER A 59 0.84 -11.47 -12.91
C SER A 59 0.58 -10.29 -11.98
N LEU A 60 1.38 -10.20 -10.92
CA LEU A 60 1.46 -9.09 -9.98
C LEU A 60 2.78 -8.38 -10.18
N ILE A 61 2.76 -7.05 -10.18
CA ILE A 61 4.01 -6.29 -10.04
C ILE A 61 4.13 -5.92 -8.56
N THR A 62 5.32 -6.02 -7.95
CA THR A 62 5.58 -5.56 -6.58
C THR A 62 6.24 -4.19 -6.61
N MET A 63 6.18 -3.52 -5.47
CA MET A 63 6.74 -2.19 -5.32
C MET A 63 8.02 -2.25 -4.50
N PRO A 64 9.07 -1.48 -4.88
CA PRO A 64 10.25 -1.31 -4.04
C PRO A 64 9.85 -0.77 -2.66
N GLN A 65 10.02 -1.59 -1.63
CA GLN A 65 9.51 -1.28 -0.29
C GLN A 65 10.17 -0.02 0.30
N GLY A 66 11.47 0.17 0.02
CA GLY A 66 12.21 1.36 0.45
C GLY A 66 11.63 2.68 -0.08
N ARG A 67 10.89 2.66 -1.19
CA ARG A 67 10.21 3.86 -1.71
C ARG A 67 8.80 4.00 -1.14
N VAL A 68 8.03 2.90 -1.08
CA VAL A 68 6.60 2.97 -0.75
C VAL A 68 6.36 3.25 0.73
N ILE A 69 7.18 2.68 1.62
CA ILE A 69 7.02 2.84 3.07
C ILE A 69 7.10 4.33 3.47
N PRO A 70 8.13 5.11 3.08
CA PRO A 70 8.17 6.55 3.34
C PRO A 70 6.99 7.33 2.73
N PHE A 71 6.48 6.89 1.58
CA PHE A 71 5.31 7.51 0.96
C PHE A 71 4.05 7.29 1.79
N ILE A 72 3.75 6.04 2.18
CA ILE A 72 2.61 5.71 3.02
C ILE A 72 2.73 6.42 4.38
N ARG A 73 3.91 6.47 5.00
CA ARG A 73 4.11 7.23 6.25
C ARG A 73 3.75 8.71 6.12
N ARG A 74 4.19 9.38 5.05
CA ARG A 74 3.83 10.79 4.81
C ARG A 74 2.34 10.96 4.55
N LEU A 75 1.74 10.02 3.82
CA LEU A 75 0.31 10.00 3.57
C LEU A 75 -0.49 9.86 4.87
N THR A 76 -0.11 8.93 5.75
CA THR A 76 -0.70 8.76 7.09
C THR A 76 -0.61 10.03 7.91
N LYS A 77 0.55 10.70 7.94
CA LYS A 77 0.70 11.99 8.67
C LYS A 77 -0.24 13.07 8.15
N GLY A 78 -0.36 13.22 6.83
CA GLY A 78 -1.30 14.18 6.23
C GLY A 78 -2.76 13.88 6.60
N PHE A 79 -3.13 12.59 6.64
CA PHE A 79 -4.46 12.20 7.05
C PHE A 79 -4.70 12.32 8.56
N LEU A 80 -3.70 12.07 9.39
CA LEU A 80 -3.78 12.34 10.84
C LEU A 80 -4.09 13.82 11.08
N TYR A 81 -3.35 14.73 10.42
CA TYR A 81 -3.62 16.17 10.49
C TYR A 81 -5.05 16.53 10.05
N THR A 82 -5.63 15.80 9.10
CA THR A 82 -6.96 16.08 8.54
C THR A 82 -8.10 15.51 9.40
N TYR A 83 -8.01 14.24 9.82
CA TYR A 83 -9.08 13.53 10.51
C TYR A 83 -8.99 13.61 12.03
N TYR A 84 -7.79 13.86 12.56
CA TYR A 84 -7.51 13.93 13.99
C TYR A 84 -6.58 15.12 14.28
N PRO A 85 -7.04 16.36 14.04
CA PRO A 85 -6.19 17.55 14.14
C PRO A 85 -5.57 17.76 15.53
N ASP A 86 -6.21 17.26 16.58
CA ASP A 86 -5.73 17.35 17.96
C ASP A 86 -4.74 16.24 18.35
N TYR A 87 -4.47 15.29 17.44
CA TYR A 87 -3.54 14.21 17.67
C TYR A 87 -2.10 14.67 17.35
N ASP A 88 -1.23 14.71 18.35
CA ASP A 88 0.20 14.96 18.14
C ASP A 88 0.91 13.69 17.64
N TYR A 89 1.20 13.63 16.35
CA TYR A 89 1.93 12.53 15.72
C TYR A 89 3.43 12.76 15.53
N PHE A 90 4.00 13.87 16.01
CA PHE A 90 5.40 14.22 15.72
C PHE A 90 6.39 13.22 16.32
N GLN A 91 6.07 12.67 17.49
CA GLN A 91 6.88 11.69 18.22
C GLN A 91 6.43 10.23 17.99
N ASP A 92 5.53 10.00 17.03
CA ASP A 92 5.03 8.65 16.77
C ASP A 92 6.01 7.82 15.96
N ASN A 93 6.06 6.54 16.30
CA ASN A 93 6.57 5.51 15.43
C ASN A 93 5.49 5.12 14.42
N PHE A 94 5.93 4.78 13.21
CA PHE A 94 5.04 4.36 12.13
C PHE A 94 5.56 3.07 11.53
N ASN A 95 4.73 2.03 11.57
CA ASN A 95 4.98 0.76 10.91
C ASN A 95 4.07 0.63 9.69
N VAL A 96 4.64 0.30 8.52
CA VAL A 96 3.87 0.07 7.29
C VAL A 96 4.05 -1.38 6.88
N VAL A 97 2.95 -2.12 6.95
CA VAL A 97 2.89 -3.52 6.57
C VAL A 97 2.37 -3.63 5.14
N TYR A 98 3.15 -4.29 4.30
CA TYR A 98 2.76 -4.76 2.98
C TYR A 98 3.00 -6.27 2.89
N ARG A 99 1.95 -7.01 2.57
CA ARG A 99 2.00 -8.45 2.35
C ARG A 99 1.23 -8.78 1.08
N LEU A 100 1.72 -9.78 0.35
CA LEU A 100 1.00 -10.30 -0.80
C LEU A 100 -0.34 -10.89 -0.34
N PRO A 101 -1.42 -10.74 -1.14
CA PRO A 101 -2.74 -11.21 -0.73
C PRO A 101 -2.75 -12.74 -0.68
N ASN A 102 -3.09 -13.28 0.48
CA ASN A 102 -3.52 -14.66 0.67
C ASN A 102 -4.78 -14.66 1.57
N THR A 103 -5.44 -15.80 1.72
CA THR A 103 -6.69 -15.91 2.48
C THR A 103 -6.56 -15.39 3.91
N GLU A 104 -5.46 -15.69 4.59
CA GLU A 104 -5.22 -15.28 5.98
C GLU A 104 -5.01 -13.76 6.09
N VAL A 105 -4.17 -13.19 5.23
CA VAL A 105 -3.90 -11.74 5.16
C VAL A 105 -5.19 -10.99 4.87
N VAL A 106 -5.96 -11.44 3.88
CA VAL A 106 -7.23 -10.81 3.50
C VAL A 106 -8.22 -10.86 4.67
N ASN A 107 -8.40 -12.01 5.32
CA ASN A 107 -9.30 -12.14 6.47
C ASN A 107 -8.86 -11.26 7.65
N THR A 108 -7.56 -11.14 7.90
CA THR A 108 -7.00 -10.27 8.94
C THR A 108 -7.28 -8.80 8.65
N VAL A 109 -7.04 -8.35 7.41
CA VAL A 109 -7.32 -6.97 6.98
C VAL A 109 -8.83 -6.68 7.05
N LEU A 110 -9.69 -7.61 6.63
CA LEU A 110 -11.14 -7.45 6.71
C LEU A 110 -11.64 -7.35 8.16
N ARG A 111 -11.06 -8.13 9.08
CA ARG A 111 -11.35 -8.01 10.51
C ARG A 111 -10.96 -6.64 11.05
N LEU A 112 -9.76 -6.17 10.73
CA LEU A 112 -9.30 -4.83 11.13
C LEU A 112 -10.20 -3.74 10.53
N ALA A 113 -10.58 -3.84 9.25
CA ALA A 113 -11.43 -2.85 8.60
C ALA A 113 -12.80 -2.70 9.28
N ARG A 114 -13.33 -3.76 9.91
CA ARG A 114 -14.61 -3.70 10.67
C ARG A 114 -14.52 -2.88 11.94
N SER A 115 -13.33 -2.74 12.54
CA SER A 115 -13.11 -1.91 13.73
C SER A 115 -12.69 -0.48 13.41
N LEU A 116 -12.58 -0.13 12.13
CA LEU A 116 -12.10 1.18 11.68
C LEU A 116 -13.23 1.95 10.97
N ARG A 117 -13.14 3.27 11.03
CA ARG A 117 -14.02 4.16 10.27
C ARG A 117 -13.59 4.18 8.81
N ARG A 118 -14.53 3.96 7.90
CA ARG A 118 -14.29 4.17 6.46
C ARG A 118 -14.28 5.67 6.14
N GLY A 119 -13.26 6.13 5.43
CA GLY A 119 -13.17 7.51 4.95
C GLY A 119 -14.15 7.79 3.78
N PRO A 120 -14.32 9.07 3.41
CA PRO A 120 -15.33 9.53 2.46
C PRO A 120 -15.04 9.17 0.99
N SER A 121 -13.90 8.57 0.66
CA SER A 121 -13.50 8.32 -0.74
C SER A 121 -14.17 7.07 -1.33
N ASP A 122 -14.89 7.24 -2.45
CA ASP A 122 -15.62 6.19 -3.17
C ASP A 122 -15.21 6.03 -4.64
N ASN A 123 -14.13 6.67 -5.08
CA ASN A 123 -13.83 6.85 -6.51
C ASN A 123 -13.07 5.68 -7.17
N GLU A 124 -13.27 4.43 -6.71
CA GLU A 124 -12.65 3.18 -7.23
C GLU A 124 -11.10 3.12 -7.29
N VAL A 125 -10.42 4.24 -7.04
CA VAL A 125 -8.98 4.42 -7.15
C VAL A 125 -8.31 4.29 -5.79
N PHE A 126 -8.95 4.83 -4.76
CA PHE A 126 -8.38 4.89 -3.43
C PHE A 126 -9.46 4.81 -2.37
N ARG A 127 -9.27 3.92 -1.39
CA ARG A 127 -10.15 3.78 -0.24
C ARG A 127 -9.31 3.74 1.02
N ILE A 128 -9.84 4.34 2.08
CA ILE A 128 -9.19 4.36 3.37
C ILE A 128 -10.11 3.89 4.48
N TRP A 129 -9.54 3.18 5.43
CA TRP A 129 -10.12 2.95 6.75
C TRP A 129 -9.14 3.43 7.80
N HIS A 130 -9.63 4.06 8.85
CA HIS A 130 -8.79 4.66 9.87
C HIS A 130 -9.46 4.67 11.25
N GLY A 131 -8.63 4.71 12.28
CA GLY A 131 -9.07 4.73 13.67
C GLY A 131 -7.89 5.00 14.60
N ILE A 132 -8.18 5.70 15.69
CA ILE A 132 -7.27 5.83 16.84
C ILE A 132 -7.92 5.12 18.04
N THR A 133 -7.10 4.67 18.98
CA THR A 133 -7.58 4.05 20.22
C THR A 133 -8.46 5.03 20.99
N ALA A 134 -9.65 4.58 21.41
CA ALA A 134 -10.65 5.46 22.02
C ALA A 134 -10.31 5.86 23.47
N ASP A 135 -9.59 4.99 24.16
CA ASP A 135 -9.20 5.10 25.57
C ASP A 135 -7.99 6.02 25.76
N THR A 136 -6.90 5.74 25.04
CA THR A 136 -5.62 6.42 25.22
C THR A 136 -5.35 7.47 24.16
N ARG A 137 -5.95 7.33 22.97
CA ARG A 137 -5.67 8.16 21.78
C ARG A 137 -4.18 8.30 21.49
N ASN A 138 -3.38 7.28 21.82
CA ASN A 138 -1.92 7.27 21.67
C ASN A 138 -1.43 6.38 20.53
N SER A 139 -2.33 5.64 19.90
CA SER A 139 -2.03 4.79 18.77
C SER A 139 -3.23 4.65 17.84
N GLY A 140 -2.97 4.16 16.63
CA GLY A 140 -3.99 4.00 15.62
C GLY A 140 -3.55 3.15 14.44
N ALA A 141 -4.52 2.84 13.59
CA ALA A 141 -4.35 2.00 12.41
C ALA A 141 -5.03 2.62 11.19
N TRP A 142 -4.41 2.41 10.04
CA TRP A 142 -4.83 2.89 8.74
C TRP A 142 -4.75 1.77 7.73
N ILE A 143 -5.79 1.60 6.92
CA ILE A 143 -5.78 0.72 5.75
C ILE A 143 -5.86 1.60 4.52
N PHE A 144 -4.89 1.47 3.62
CA PHE A 144 -4.85 2.14 2.33
C PHE A 144 -5.05 1.10 1.24
N LEU A 145 -6.19 1.16 0.55
CA LEU A 145 -6.50 0.29 -0.57
C LEU A 145 -6.50 1.09 -1.87
N PHE A 146 -5.55 0.79 -2.75
CA PHE A 146 -5.45 1.39 -4.07
C PHE A 146 -5.99 0.41 -5.12
N TYR A 147 -6.81 0.93 -6.04
CA TYR A 147 -7.37 0.22 -7.20
C TYR A 147 -8.01 -1.13 -6.84
N ASP A 148 -8.61 -1.22 -5.64
CA ASP A 148 -9.20 -2.43 -5.07
C ASP A 148 -8.27 -3.67 -5.07
N THR A 149 -6.95 -3.47 -5.05
CA THR A 149 -5.94 -4.54 -5.24
C THR A 149 -4.71 -4.41 -4.36
N VAL A 150 -4.21 -3.20 -4.15
CA VAL A 150 -2.97 -2.97 -3.40
C VAL A 150 -3.33 -2.46 -2.03
N CYS A 151 -3.03 -3.25 -1.00
CA CYS A 151 -3.33 -2.92 0.38
C CYS A 151 -2.06 -2.64 1.17
N PHE A 152 -2.01 -1.49 1.83
CA PHE A 152 -1.04 -1.17 2.87
C PHE A 152 -1.75 -0.98 4.19
N VAL A 153 -1.20 -1.52 5.27
CA VAL A 153 -1.67 -1.24 6.61
C VAL A 153 -0.61 -0.43 7.33
N CYS A 154 -0.96 0.73 7.85
CA CYS A 154 -0.06 1.55 8.65
C CYS A 154 -0.54 1.60 10.09
N PHE A 155 0.31 1.16 11.01
CA PHE A 155 0.12 1.34 12.45
C PHE A 155 0.99 2.50 12.92
N HIS A 156 0.49 3.27 13.87
CA HIS A 156 1.27 4.32 14.51
C HIS A 156 0.97 4.42 16.00
N GLY A 157 1.93 4.98 16.74
CA GLY A 157 1.74 5.39 18.12
C GLY A 157 3.05 5.65 18.84
N LYS A 158 2.95 5.90 20.15
CA LYS A 158 4.11 6.27 20.98
C LYS A 158 5.04 5.08 21.19
N ALA A 159 6.31 5.35 21.48
CA ALA A 159 7.39 4.37 21.54
C ALA A 159 7.24 3.25 22.59
N GLY A 160 6.21 3.28 23.44
CA GLY A 160 5.85 2.19 24.36
C GLY A 160 4.89 1.15 23.78
N ASP A 161 4.17 1.47 22.70
CA ASP A 161 3.05 0.65 22.20
C ASP A 161 3.46 -0.29 21.05
N PHE A 162 4.66 -0.11 20.49
CA PHE A 162 5.17 -0.90 19.36
C PHE A 162 6.58 -1.40 19.68
N THR A 163 6.79 -2.71 19.65
CA THR A 163 8.12 -3.28 19.91
C THR A 163 8.99 -3.14 18.66
N LYS A 164 10.30 -2.89 18.85
CA LYS A 164 11.30 -2.69 17.77
C LYS A 164 11.30 -3.80 16.70
N GLN A 165 10.91 -5.01 17.07
CA GLN A 165 10.81 -6.16 16.17
C GLN A 165 9.73 -5.99 15.08
N GLU A 166 8.67 -5.24 15.37
CA GLU A 166 7.63 -4.91 14.39
C GLU A 166 8.10 -3.81 13.40
N LEU A 167 9.16 -3.09 13.73
CA LEU A 167 9.65 -1.90 13.02
C LEU A 167 10.79 -2.17 12.02
N GLU A 168 11.38 -3.38 11.98
CA GLU A 168 12.64 -3.64 11.26
C GLU A 168 12.53 -4.18 9.81
N GLU A 169 11.35 -4.36 9.22
CA GLU A 169 11.25 -4.64 7.77
C GLU A 169 10.98 -3.35 6.98
N GLY A 170 11.90 -2.39 6.99
CA GLY A 170 11.53 -1.05 6.54
C GLY A 170 12.63 -0.12 6.04
N TYR A 171 13.55 -0.58 5.20
CA TYR A 171 14.17 0.16 4.07
C TYR A 171 15.40 -0.62 3.58
N VAL A 172 15.34 -1.17 2.37
CA VAL A 172 16.54 -1.54 1.60
C VAL A 172 16.55 -0.63 0.38
N GLU A 173 17.61 0.15 0.22
CA GLU A 173 17.81 0.96 -0.98
C GLU A 173 18.10 0.01 -2.15
N GLU A 174 17.13 -0.14 -3.05
CA GLU A 174 17.32 -0.98 -4.22
C GLU A 174 18.25 -0.28 -5.23
N SER A 175 19.48 -0.80 -5.33
CA SER A 175 20.46 -0.35 -6.29
C SER A 175 19.97 -0.55 -7.74
N GLY A 176 20.14 0.49 -8.56
CA GLY A 176 19.81 0.47 -9.99
C GLY A 176 18.49 1.12 -10.39
N LEU A 177 17.66 1.59 -9.45
CA LEU A 177 16.50 2.42 -9.79
C LEU A 177 16.94 3.83 -10.18
N PRO A 178 16.43 4.42 -11.28
CA PRO A 178 16.73 5.79 -11.67
C PRO A 178 16.47 6.78 -10.51
N PRO A 179 17.40 7.73 -10.25
CA PRO A 179 17.31 8.67 -9.14
C PRO A 179 16.12 9.63 -9.25
N ASN A 180 15.64 9.88 -10.47
CA ASN A 180 14.60 10.88 -10.77
C ASN A 180 13.21 10.27 -11.10
N LEU A 181 12.98 9.00 -10.76
CA LEU A 181 11.64 8.39 -10.86
C LEU A 181 10.77 8.78 -9.67
#